data_AF-A0A2K8XGH0-F1
#
_entry.id   AF-A0A2K8XGH0-F1
#
_cell.length_a   1.000
_cell.length_b   1.000
_cell.length_c   1.000
_cell.angle_alpha   90.00
_cell.angle_beta   90.00
_cell.angle_gamma   90.00
#
_symmetry.space_group_name_H-M   'P 1'
#
loop_
_entity.id
_entity.type
_entity.pdbx_description
1 polymer ?
#
loop_
_entity_poly.entity_id
_entity_poly.type
_entity_poly.pdbx_seq_one_letter_code
_entity_poly.pdbx_strand_id
1 'polypeptide(L)'
;MTDTLISLISILIGIIGANSAGYALKKYSFGLIGNTIAGVFGSIFLIKSFGRLGFNPFSIMKNETFHSWLFIINCIVSFLGGALAIIFIKKLKHKMNNSNKA
;
A
#
# COMPACT_ATOMS: atom_id res chain seq x y z
N MET A 1 7.65 -12.81 -16.56
CA MET A 1 6.62 -11.76 -16.80
C MET A 1 5.44 -11.84 -15.83
N THR A 2 5.20 -12.97 -15.18
CA THR A 2 4.16 -13.10 -14.14
C THR A 2 4.42 -12.22 -12.90
N ASP A 3 5.68 -11.92 -12.58
CA ASP A 3 6.05 -11.00 -11.48
C ASP A 3 5.49 -9.59 -11.63
N THR A 4 5.45 -9.06 -12.85
CA THR A 4 4.91 -7.71 -13.11
C THR A 4 3.40 -7.70 -12.93
N LEU A 5 2.72 -8.78 -13.32
CA LEU A 5 1.29 -8.95 -13.12
C LEU A 5 0.93 -9.06 -11.63
N ILE A 6 1.71 -9.80 -10.84
CA ILE A 6 1.58 -9.85 -9.38
C ILE A 6 1.77 -8.45 -8.78
N SER A 7 2.76 -7.70 -9.27
CA SER A 7 3.02 -6.33 -8.82
C SER A 7 1.84 -5.40 -9.11
N LEU A 8 1.24 -5.49 -10.30
CA LEU A 8 0.06 -4.68 -10.67
C LEU A 8 -1.17 -5.03 -9.83
N ILE A 9 -1.43 -6.31 -9.58
CA ILE A 9 -2.52 -6.75 -8.70
C ILE A 9 -2.30 -6.19 -7.29
N SER A 10 -1.06 -6.26 -6.80
CA SER A 10 -0.70 -5.76 -5.47
C SER A 10 -0.95 -4.26 -5.33
N ILE A 11 -0.58 -3.48 -6.35
CA ILE A 11 -0.86 -2.03 -6.39
C ILE A 11 -2.36 -1.77 -6.43
N LEU A 12 -3.12 -2.53 -7.22
CA LEU A 12 -4.57 -2.38 -7.33
C LEU A 12 -5.26 -2.66 -5.98
N ILE A 13 -4.81 -3.68 -5.26
CA ILE A 13 -5.26 -3.97 -3.89
C ILE A 13 -4.89 -2.83 -2.94
N GLY A 14 -3.70 -2.24 -3.08
CA GLY A 14 -3.28 -1.05 -2.34
C GLY A 14 -4.18 0.17 -2.58
N ILE A 15 -4.56 0.43 -3.83
CA ILE A 15 -5.49 1.49 -4.21
C ILE A 15 -6.87 1.25 -3.57
N ILE A 16 -7.35 0.00 -3.61
CA ILE A 16 -8.62 -0.37 -2.96
C ILE A 16 -8.52 -0.11 -1.45
N GLY A 17 -7.45 -0.57 -0.80
CA GLY A 17 -7.23 -0.35 0.63
C GLY A 17 -7.23 1.13 1.03
N ALA A 18 -6.55 1.98 0.27
CA ALA A 18 -6.53 3.42 0.52
C ALA A 18 -7.90 4.09 0.28
N ASN A 19 -8.64 3.71 -0.76
CA ASN A 19 -9.96 4.28 -1.01
C ASN A 19 -11.00 3.80 0.01
N SER A 20 -11.00 2.50 0.35
CA SER A 20 -11.86 1.94 1.40
C SER A 20 -11.58 2.57 2.75
N ALA A 21 -10.32 2.71 3.14
CA ALA A 21 -9.95 3.35 4.40
C ALA A 21 -10.26 4.87 4.36
N GLY A 22 -10.10 5.55 3.23
CA GLY A 22 -10.51 6.94 3.06
C GLY A 22 -12.03 7.13 3.13
N TYR A 23 -12.82 6.16 2.69
CA TYR A 23 -14.27 6.14 2.81
C TYR A 23 -14.72 5.89 4.26
N ALA A 24 -14.15 4.88 4.93
CA ALA A 24 -14.45 4.56 6.32
C ALA A 24 -13.98 5.66 7.29
N LEU A 25 -12.81 6.23 7.04
CA LEU A 25 -12.17 7.24 7.88
C LEU A 25 -12.19 8.62 7.21
N LYS A 26 -13.39 9.18 7.00
CA LYS A 26 -13.58 10.48 6.30
C LYS A 26 -12.64 11.60 6.74
N LYS A 27 -12.27 11.65 8.04
CA LYS A 27 -11.31 12.61 8.60
C LYS A 27 -9.92 12.55 7.93
N TYR A 28 -9.49 11.37 7.51
CA TYR A 28 -8.18 11.10 6.93
C TYR A 28 -8.18 11.09 5.39
N SER A 29 -9.36 11.19 4.76
CA SER A 29 -9.48 11.20 3.30
C SER A 29 -8.80 12.41 2.65
N PHE A 30 -8.21 12.18 1.49
CA PHE A 30 -7.63 13.18 0.57
C PHE A 30 -8.41 13.26 -0.76
N GLY A 31 -9.63 12.73 -0.80
CA GLY A 31 -10.42 12.58 -2.03
C GLY A 31 -9.96 11.38 -2.87
N LEU A 32 -10.68 11.08 -3.95
CA LEU A 32 -10.44 9.88 -4.77
C LEU A 32 -9.01 9.85 -5.35
N ILE A 33 -8.57 10.97 -5.93
CA ILE A 33 -7.24 11.10 -6.56
C ILE A 33 -6.14 10.98 -5.50
N GLY A 34 -6.26 11.73 -4.39
CA GLY A 34 -5.27 11.72 -3.31
C GLY A 34 -5.15 10.35 -2.63
N ASN A 35 -6.27 9.69 -2.37
CA ASN A 35 -6.29 8.34 -1.81
C ASN A 35 -5.68 7.32 -2.78
N THR A 36 -5.91 7.46 -4.08
CA THR A 36 -5.32 6.58 -5.10
C THR A 36 -3.79 6.71 -5.14
N ILE A 37 -3.28 7.94 -5.16
CA ILE A 37 -1.83 8.21 -5.11
C ILE A 37 -1.24 7.64 -3.82
N ALA A 38 -1.88 7.89 -2.67
CA ALA A 38 -1.46 7.32 -1.39
C ALA A 38 -1.49 5.79 -1.39
N GLY A 39 -2.46 5.17 -2.05
CA GLY A 39 -2.58 3.72 -2.21
C GLY A 39 -1.45 3.11 -3.02
N VAL A 40 -1.13 3.70 -4.18
CA VAL A 40 -0.02 3.26 -5.04
C VAL A 40 1.30 3.35 -4.28
N PHE A 41 1.65 4.53 -3.76
CA PHE A 41 2.94 4.70 -3.10
C PHE A 41 3.01 3.99 -1.74
N GLY A 42 1.91 3.95 -0.99
CA GLY A 42 1.82 3.28 0.30
C GLY A 42 2.00 1.77 0.22
N SER A 43 1.34 1.13 -0.75
CA SER A 43 1.51 -0.30 -1.00
C SER A 43 2.93 -0.63 -1.45
N ILE A 44 3.47 0.09 -2.45
CA ILE A 44 4.85 -0.12 -2.92
C ILE A 44 5.86 0.06 -1.78
N PHE A 45 5.68 1.08 -0.95
CA PHE A 45 6.56 1.35 0.19
C PHE A 45 6.57 0.18 1.19
N LEU A 46 5.40 -0.34 1.57
CA LEU A 46 5.36 -1.47 2.49
C LEU A 46 5.87 -2.77 1.87
N ILE A 47 5.48 -3.08 0.63
CA ILE A 47 5.98 -4.27 -0.08
C ILE A 47 7.50 -4.22 -0.13
N LYS A 48 8.09 -3.08 -0.48
CA LYS A 48 9.55 -2.97 -0.62
C LYS A 48 10.27 -2.97 0.72
N SER A 49 9.69 -2.36 1.75
CA SER A 49 10.26 -2.33 3.10
C SER A 49 10.30 -3.72 3.73
N PHE A 50 9.19 -4.45 3.64
CA PHE A 50 9.09 -5.77 4.21
C PHE A 50 9.54 -6.87 3.22
N GLY A 51 9.77 -6.55 1.94
CA GLY A 51 10.05 -7.51 0.87
C GLY A 51 11.30 -8.37 1.06
N ARG A 52 12.20 -7.96 1.97
CA ARG A 52 13.32 -8.78 2.45
C ARG A 52 12.88 -10.03 3.22
N LEU A 53 11.64 -10.08 3.71
CA LEU A 53 11.02 -11.26 4.32
C LEU A 53 10.51 -12.28 3.29
N GLY A 54 10.68 -12.02 1.98
CA GLY A 54 10.44 -13.01 0.93
C GLY A 54 9.03 -13.07 0.37
N PHE A 55 8.18 -12.06 0.56
CA PHE A 55 6.86 -11.97 -0.08
C PHE A 55 6.83 -10.94 -1.24
N ASN A 56 8.01 -10.58 -1.78
CA ASN A 56 8.10 -9.80 -3.01
C ASN A 56 7.56 -10.61 -4.20
N PRO A 57 7.09 -9.95 -5.28
CA PRO A 57 6.62 -10.62 -6.51
C PRO A 57 7.59 -11.69 -7.02
N PHE A 58 8.89 -11.36 -7.08
CA PHE A 58 9.95 -12.29 -7.47
C PHE A 58 10.05 -13.54 -6.58
N SER A 59 9.77 -13.41 -5.29
CA SER A 59 9.79 -14.53 -4.34
C SER A 59 8.52 -15.38 -4.43
N ILE A 60 7.39 -14.79 -4.86
CA ILE A 60 6.14 -15.51 -5.09
C ILE A 60 6.23 -16.43 -6.31
N MET A 61 6.98 -16.01 -7.33
CA MET A 61 7.22 -16.76 -8.58
C MET A 61 8.60 -17.44 -8.60
N LYS A 62 9.10 -17.89 -7.44
CA LYS A 62 10.40 -18.54 -7.38
C LYS A 62 10.31 -19.94 -8.02
N ASN A 63 11.32 -20.29 -8.82
CA ASN A 63 11.44 -21.60 -9.50
C ASN A 63 10.24 -22.00 -10.36
N GLU A 64 9.58 -21.03 -11.01
CA GLU A 64 8.36 -21.25 -11.82
C GLU A 64 7.16 -21.82 -11.05
N THR A 65 7.28 -21.92 -9.72
CA THR A 65 6.20 -22.39 -8.85
C THR A 65 5.50 -21.20 -8.20
N PHE A 66 4.16 -21.21 -8.24
CA PHE A 66 3.36 -20.16 -7.62
C PHE A 66 3.13 -20.45 -6.14
N HIS A 67 3.77 -19.67 -5.27
CA HIS A 67 3.61 -19.78 -3.83
C HIS A 67 2.39 -18.97 -3.33
N SER A 68 1.22 -19.61 -3.35
CA SER A 68 -0.06 -18.99 -2.97
C SER A 68 -0.05 -18.31 -1.59
N TRP A 69 0.65 -18.89 -0.60
CA TRP A 69 0.75 -18.32 0.74
C TRP A 69 1.47 -16.95 0.75
N LEU A 70 2.59 -16.85 0.03
CA LEU A 70 3.34 -15.60 -0.10
C LEU A 70 2.54 -14.53 -0.84
N PHE A 71 1.72 -14.94 -1.82
CA PHE A 71 0.82 -14.05 -2.53
C PHE A 71 -0.27 -13.47 -1.61
N ILE A 72 -0.91 -14.30 -0.77
CA ILE A 72 -1.92 -13.83 0.18
C ILE A 72 -1.32 -12.80 1.15
N ILE A 73 -0.13 -13.07 1.68
CA ILE A 73 0.60 -12.13 2.54
C ILE A 73 0.87 -10.82 1.81
N ASN A 74 1.35 -10.89 0.56
CA ASN A 74 1.61 -9.71 -0.27
C ASN A 74 0.34 -8.86 -0.44
N CYS A 75 -0.79 -9.48 -0.74
CA CYS A 75 -2.09 -8.80 -0.86
C CYS A 75 -2.50 -8.10 0.44
N ILE A 76 -2.39 -8.79 1.59
CA ILE A 76 -2.72 -8.22 2.90
C ILE A 76 -1.81 -7.02 3.21
N VAL A 77 -0.51 -7.17 3.01
CA VAL A 77 0.47 -6.10 3.24
C VAL A 77 0.20 -4.90 2.35
N SER A 78 -0.15 -5.11 1.08
CA SER A 78 -0.46 -4.03 0.15
C SER A 78 -1.74 -3.29 0.50
N PHE A 79 -2.78 -4.03 0.89
CA PHE A 79 -4.04 -3.44 1.36
C PHE A 79 -3.79 -2.56 2.60
N LEU A 80 -3.07 -3.10 3.59
CA LEU A 80 -2.70 -2.37 4.80
C LEU A 80 -1.78 -1.19 4.48
N GLY A 81 -0.86 -1.33 3.52
CA GLY A 81 0.03 -0.25 3.08
C GLY A 81 -0.72 0.92 2.49
N GLY A 82 -1.71 0.66 1.64
CA GLY A 82 -2.59 1.71 1.13
C GLY A 82 -3.41 2.38 2.23
N ALA A 83 -4.02 1.59 3.12
CA ALA A 83 -4.84 2.10 4.22
C ALA A 83 -4.03 2.91 5.27
N LEU A 84 -2.82 2.46 5.60
CA LEU A 84 -1.95 3.15 6.55
C LEU A 84 -1.34 4.43 5.96
N ALA A 85 -1.06 4.44 4.65
CA ALA A 85 -0.47 5.60 3.99
C ALA A 85 -1.34 6.86 4.12
N ILE A 86 -2.65 6.75 3.90
CA ILE A 86 -3.56 7.90 4.08
C ILE A 86 -3.58 8.41 5.54
N ILE A 87 -3.55 7.52 6.53
CA ILE A 87 -3.52 7.90 7.95
C ILE A 87 -2.20 8.62 8.25
N PHE A 88 -1.09 8.08 7.77
CA PHE A 88 0.25 8.61 7.98
C PHE A 88 0.44 9.99 7.32
N ILE A 89 0.05 10.13 6.05
CA ILE A 89 0.16 11.40 5.31
C ILE A 89 -0.68 12.49 5.99
N LYS A 90 -1.87 12.17 6.50
CA LYS A 90 -2.69 13.14 7.24
C LYS A 90 -2.04 13.58 8.56
N LYS A 91 -1.47 12.63 9.31
CA LYS A 91 -0.74 12.94 10.55
C LYS A 91 0.46 13.82 10.26
N LEU A 92 1.23 13.54 9.21
CA LEU A 92 2.34 14.37 8.77
C LEU A 92 1.88 15.78 8.40
N LYS A 93 0.82 15.90 7.59
CA LYS A 93 0.24 17.21 7.21
C LYS A 93 -0.15 18.03 8.44
N HIS A 94 -0.79 17.40 9.43
CA HIS A 94 -1.19 18.09 10.65
C HIS A 94 0.03 18.54 11.48
N LYS A 95 1.04 17.66 11.64
CA LYS A 95 2.27 17.98 12.37
C LYS A 95 3.04 19.14 11.73
N MET A 96 3.19 19.13 10.40
CA MET A 96 3.87 20.22 9.67
C MET A 96 3.11 21.55 9.78
N ASN A 97 1.77 21.51 9.68
CA ASN A 97 0.97 22.73 9.78
C ASN A 97 0.99 23.35 11.18
N ASN A 98 1.12 22.54 12.24
CA ASN A 98 1.28 23.06 13.60
C ASN A 98 2.69 23.61 13.84
N SER A 99 3.71 23.02 13.23
CA SER A 99 5.09 23.51 13.33
C SER A 99 5.30 24.88 12.66
N ASN A 100 4.56 25.18 11.60
CA ASN A 100 4.62 26.48 10.91
C ASN A 100 3.85 27.61 11.64
N LYS A 101 3.17 27.31 12.75
CA LYS A 101 2.42 28.29 13.55
C LYS A 101 3.14 28.69 14.86
N ALA A 102 4.33 28.15 15.11
CA ALA A 102 5.23 28.53 16.20
C ALA A 102 6.36 29.40 15.64
#